data_AF-A0A2M7KIM7-F1
#
_entry.id   AF-A0A2M7KIM7-F1
#
_cell.length_a   1.000
_cell.length_b   1.000
_cell.length_c   1.000
_cell.angle_alpha   90.00
_cell.angle_beta   90.00
_cell.angle_gamma   90.00
#
_symmetry.space_group_name_H-M   'P 1'
#
loop_
_entity.id
_entity.type
_entity.pdbx_description
1 polymer ?
#
loop_
_entity_poly.entity_id
_entity_poly.type
_entity_poly.pdbx_seq_one_letter_code
_entity_poly.pdbx_strand_id
1 'polypeptide(L)'
;MNARDEVTYRLALSEGFLTEAEQDVTLRRWRSCVDNSQLSVENAGKAVLAVFGVTPRTHDPARELAGVLRRGSVPTAVREVLTSMLADLLALGPQEHFMTDYGDETQYALPWDLFDQASAEDAIAAARRSLATARDATDAVRRWQEQQASTTAEANAARESPPTARSAATERSDER
;
A
#
# COMPACT_ATOMS: atom_id res chain seq x y z
N MET A 1 -11.65 3.73 13.71
CA MET A 1 -10.20 3.73 13.41
C MET A 1 -10.01 4.64 12.20
N ASN A 2 -9.09 5.60 12.24
CA ASN A 2 -8.83 6.48 11.08
C ASN A 2 -7.85 5.79 10.10
N ALA A 3 -7.69 6.32 8.89
CA ALA A 3 -6.83 5.70 7.86
C ALA A 3 -5.36 5.58 8.30
N ARG A 4 -4.84 6.53 9.09
CA ARG A 4 -3.46 6.50 9.57
C ARG A 4 -3.23 5.41 10.60
N ASP A 5 -4.20 5.22 11.50
CA ASP A 5 -4.15 4.14 12.50
C ASP A 5 -4.20 2.78 11.80
N GLU A 6 -5.06 2.62 10.78
CA GLU A 6 -5.15 1.39 9.99
C GLU A 6 -3.84 1.10 9.26
N VAL A 7 -3.23 2.10 8.59
CA VAL A 7 -1.92 1.94 7.94
C VAL A 7 -0.86 1.48 8.95
N THR A 8 -0.79 2.14 10.10
CA THR A 8 0.20 1.83 11.14
C THR A 8 0.00 0.40 11.67
N TYR A 9 -1.24 0.02 11.95
CA TYR A 9 -1.61 -1.31 12.41
C TYR A 9 -1.24 -2.40 11.38
N ARG A 10 -1.57 -2.18 10.10
CA ARG A 10 -1.29 -3.14 9.02
C ARG A 10 0.20 -3.30 8.74
N LEU A 11 0.97 -2.22 8.76
CA LEU A 11 2.42 -2.29 8.63
C LEU A 11 3.06 -3.05 9.80
N ALA A 12 2.55 -2.86 11.02
CA ALA A 12 3.02 -3.60 12.19
C ALA A 12 2.72 -5.10 12.10
N LEU A 13 1.52 -5.49 11.64
CA LEU A 13 1.20 -6.88 11.34
C LEU A 13 2.12 -7.46 10.27
N SER A 14 2.32 -6.73 9.18
CA SER A 14 3.17 -7.17 8.06
C SER A 14 4.61 -7.43 8.50
N GLU A 15 5.18 -6.55 9.32
CA GLU A 15 6.53 -6.73 9.91
C GLU A 15 6.57 -7.91 10.89
N GLY A 16 5.54 -8.08 11.73
CA GLY A 16 5.45 -9.19 12.67
C GLY A 16 5.47 -10.54 11.95
N PHE A 17 4.62 -10.71 10.94
CA PHE A 17 4.59 -11.93 10.13
C PHE A 17 5.88 -12.14 9.33
N LEU A 18 6.49 -11.08 8.80
CA LEU A 18 7.80 -11.22 8.15
C LEU A 18 8.87 -11.73 9.13
N THR A 19 8.87 -11.22 10.36
CA THR A 19 9.80 -11.69 11.40
C THR A 19 9.61 -13.17 11.71
N GLU A 20 8.36 -13.65 11.78
CA GLU A 20 8.06 -15.07 11.97
C GLU A 20 8.49 -15.91 10.75
N ALA A 21 8.23 -15.45 9.53
CA ALA A 21 8.69 -16.12 8.31
C ALA A 21 10.23 -16.27 8.28
N GLU A 22 10.97 -15.22 8.69
CA GLU A 22 12.43 -15.26 8.76
C GLU A 22 12.92 -16.31 9.77
N GLN A 23 12.25 -16.45 10.91
CA GLN A 23 12.54 -17.50 11.88
C GLN A 23 12.24 -18.88 11.31
N ASP A 24 11.12 -19.04 10.61
CA ASP A 24 10.71 -20.33 10.03
C ASP A 24 11.71 -20.84 8.99
N VAL A 25 12.35 -19.97 8.20
CA VAL A 25 13.45 -20.36 7.30
C VAL A 25 14.59 -21.00 8.09
N THR A 26 15.02 -20.38 9.21
CA THR A 26 16.11 -20.91 10.03
C THR A 26 15.77 -22.27 10.65
N LEU A 27 14.50 -22.48 10.97
CA LEU A 27 13.97 -23.71 11.55
C LEU A 27 13.54 -24.75 10.50
N ARG A 28 13.70 -24.44 9.21
CA ARG A 28 13.27 -25.28 8.07
C ARG A 28 11.79 -25.61 8.06
N ARG A 29 10.96 -24.67 8.52
CA ARG A 29 9.49 -24.77 8.55
C ARG A 29 8.92 -24.14 7.29
N TRP A 30 9.17 -24.75 6.14
CA TRP A 30 8.89 -24.16 4.83
C TRP A 30 7.44 -23.72 4.64
N ARG A 31 6.49 -24.61 4.94
CA ARG A 31 5.06 -24.26 4.89
C ARG A 31 4.71 -23.06 5.78
N SER A 32 5.23 -23.02 7.01
CA SER A 32 4.97 -21.90 7.93
C SER A 32 5.63 -20.60 7.45
N CYS A 33 6.81 -20.68 6.85
CA CYS A 33 7.45 -19.53 6.22
C CYS A 33 6.58 -18.97 5.08
N VAL A 34 6.02 -19.83 4.23
CA VAL A 34 5.13 -19.39 3.13
C VAL A 34 3.86 -18.76 3.69
N ASP A 35 3.24 -19.37 4.70
CA ASP A 35 2.03 -18.86 5.36
C ASP A 35 2.25 -17.46 5.98
N ASN A 36 3.32 -17.31 6.77
CA ASN A 36 3.70 -16.05 7.36
C ASN A 36 4.11 -15.00 6.31
N SER A 37 4.77 -15.41 5.22
CA SER A 37 5.09 -14.51 4.11
C SER A 37 3.83 -14.02 3.40
N GLN A 38 2.84 -14.90 3.19
CA GLN A 38 1.55 -14.56 2.62
C GLN A 38 0.82 -13.51 3.48
N LEU A 39 0.74 -13.74 4.79
CA LEU A 39 0.09 -12.80 5.72
C LEU A 39 0.83 -11.46 5.78
N SER A 40 2.15 -11.48 5.64
CA SER A 40 2.97 -10.26 5.53
C SER A 40 2.62 -9.46 4.27
N VAL A 41 2.59 -10.11 3.10
CA VAL A 41 2.22 -9.50 1.81
C VAL A 41 0.79 -8.98 1.85
N GLU A 42 -0.15 -9.76 2.37
CA GLU A 42 -1.55 -9.37 2.49
C GLU A 42 -1.69 -8.08 3.31
N ASN A 43 -1.08 -8.02 4.50
CA ASN A 43 -1.16 -6.84 5.35
C ASN A 43 -0.42 -5.63 4.76
N ALA A 44 0.69 -5.83 4.04
CA ALA A 44 1.35 -4.78 3.28
C ALA A 44 0.41 -4.18 2.21
N GLY A 45 -0.28 -5.03 1.44
CA GLY A 45 -1.28 -4.60 0.46
C GLY A 45 -2.47 -3.87 1.11
N LYS A 46 -2.95 -4.35 2.26
CA LYS A 46 -4.03 -3.68 3.02
C LYS A 46 -3.60 -2.31 3.56
N ALA A 47 -2.36 -2.14 3.99
CA ALA A 47 -1.82 -0.83 4.38
C ALA A 47 -1.86 0.17 3.22
N VAL A 48 -1.46 -0.28 2.02
CA VAL A 48 -1.52 0.54 0.81
C VAL A 48 -2.96 0.87 0.40
N LEU A 49 -3.89 -0.07 0.52
CA LEU A 49 -5.31 0.20 0.24
C LEU A 49 -5.91 1.23 1.21
N ALA A 50 -5.49 1.22 2.47
CA ALA A 50 -5.99 2.14 3.49
C ALA A 50 -5.67 3.61 3.17
N VAL A 51 -4.53 3.93 2.54
CA VAL A 51 -4.23 5.32 2.12
C VAL A 51 -5.13 5.85 1.01
N PHE A 52 -5.77 4.94 0.27
CA PHE A 52 -6.81 5.26 -0.72
C PHE A 52 -8.23 5.22 -0.15
N GLY A 53 -8.38 5.08 1.17
CA GLY A 53 -9.68 4.96 1.83
C GLY A 53 -10.41 3.65 1.53
N VAL A 54 -9.71 2.64 1.01
CA VAL A 54 -10.28 1.31 0.76
C VAL A 54 -10.12 0.48 2.02
N THR A 55 -11.24 -0.03 2.54
CA THR A 55 -11.24 -0.99 3.66
C THR A 55 -11.50 -2.38 3.10
N PRO A 56 -10.45 -3.17 2.79
CA PRO A 56 -10.62 -4.50 2.22
C PRO A 56 -11.35 -5.42 3.20
N ARG A 57 -12.44 -6.03 2.73
CA ARG A 57 -13.28 -6.97 3.51
C ARG A 57 -12.97 -8.43 3.21
N THR A 58 -12.05 -8.69 2.28
CA THR A 58 -11.66 -10.03 1.82
C THR A 58 -10.16 -10.23 2.04
N HIS A 59 -9.71 -11.48 1.90
CA HIS A 59 -8.29 -11.87 1.85
C HIS A 59 -7.68 -11.67 0.45
N ASP A 60 -8.31 -10.85 -0.40
CA ASP A 60 -7.87 -10.59 -1.79
C ASP A 60 -7.55 -9.10 -1.99
N PRO A 61 -6.43 -8.60 -1.43
CA PRO A 61 -5.98 -7.22 -1.66
C PRO A 61 -5.57 -6.96 -3.12
N ALA A 62 -5.15 -8.00 -3.87
CA ALA A 62 -4.76 -7.87 -5.27
C ALA A 62 -5.91 -7.31 -6.13
N ARG A 63 -7.12 -7.87 -5.96
CA ARG A 63 -8.32 -7.42 -6.67
C ARG A 63 -8.65 -5.95 -6.41
N GLU A 64 -8.58 -5.52 -5.15
CA GLU A 64 -8.87 -4.14 -4.76
C GLU A 64 -7.79 -3.18 -5.30
N LEU A 65 -6.52 -3.59 -5.25
CA LEU A 65 -5.41 -2.80 -5.75
C LEU A 65 -5.48 -2.60 -7.28
N ALA A 66 -5.84 -3.66 -8.02
CA ALA A 66 -6.12 -3.56 -9.45
C ALA A 66 -7.28 -2.56 -9.72
N GLY A 67 -8.27 -2.50 -8.83
CA GLY A 67 -9.33 -1.50 -8.87
C GLY A 67 -8.81 -0.06 -8.72
N VAL A 68 -7.89 0.18 -7.77
CA VAL A 68 -7.22 1.49 -7.60
C VAL A 68 -6.48 1.89 -8.87
N LEU A 69 -5.68 0.98 -9.43
CA LEU A 69 -4.88 1.23 -10.64
C LEU A 69 -5.75 1.61 -11.85
N ARG A 70 -6.91 0.98 -12.03
CA ARG A 70 -7.84 1.28 -13.14
C ARG A 70 -8.50 2.65 -13.04
N ARG A 71 -8.73 3.18 -11.83
CA ARG A 71 -9.42 4.47 -11.64
C ARG A 71 -8.60 5.70 -12.06
N GLY A 72 -7.31 5.53 -12.36
CA GLY A 72 -6.53 6.54 -13.08
C GLY A 72 -5.95 7.69 -12.24
N SER A 73 -6.37 7.88 -10.99
CA SER A 73 -6.12 9.11 -10.21
C SER A 73 -4.81 9.14 -9.41
N VAL A 74 -3.87 8.21 -9.65
CA VAL A 74 -2.61 8.13 -8.88
C VAL A 74 -1.42 8.65 -9.70
N PRO A 75 -0.46 9.36 -9.08
CA PRO A 75 0.78 9.78 -9.74
C PRO A 75 1.54 8.59 -10.36
N THR A 76 2.25 8.82 -11.47
CA THR A 76 3.00 7.76 -12.18
C THR A 76 3.95 6.98 -11.27
N ALA A 77 4.71 7.67 -10.43
CA ALA A 77 5.62 7.02 -9.48
C ALA A 77 4.88 6.08 -8.50
N VAL A 78 3.69 6.49 -8.03
CA VAL A 78 2.85 5.64 -7.18
C VAL A 78 2.32 4.46 -8.00
N ARG A 79 1.84 4.70 -9.22
CA ARG A 79 1.34 3.64 -10.11
C ARG A 79 2.36 2.53 -10.34
N GLU A 80 3.62 2.88 -10.59
CA GLU A 80 4.71 1.91 -10.81
C GLU A 80 4.91 1.04 -9.56
N VAL A 81 5.03 1.68 -8.40
CA VAL A 81 5.17 1.02 -7.08
C VAL A 81 4.01 0.05 -6.82
N LEU A 82 2.77 0.49 -7.04
CA LEU A 82 1.57 -0.35 -6.87
C LEU A 82 1.53 -1.51 -7.87
N THR A 83 2.06 -1.32 -9.09
CA THR A 83 2.09 -2.37 -10.11
C THR A 83 3.10 -3.45 -9.75
N SER A 84 4.26 -3.08 -9.21
CA SER A 84 5.24 -4.04 -8.68
C SER A 84 4.66 -4.85 -7.53
N MET A 85 3.96 -4.21 -6.57
CA MET A 85 3.31 -4.91 -5.46
C MET A 85 2.22 -5.88 -5.92
N LEU A 86 1.49 -5.56 -6.99
CA LEU A 86 0.40 -6.41 -7.49
C LEU A 86 0.91 -7.81 -7.89
N ALA A 87 2.13 -7.92 -8.41
CA ALA A 87 2.72 -9.22 -8.75
C ALA A 87 2.89 -10.10 -7.49
N ASP A 88 3.43 -9.53 -6.41
CA ASP A 88 3.63 -10.25 -5.15
C ASP A 88 2.27 -10.62 -4.50
N LEU A 89 1.28 -9.73 -4.54
CA LEU A 89 -0.07 -10.01 -4.02
C LEU A 89 -0.82 -11.11 -4.80
N LEU A 90 -0.53 -11.24 -6.11
CA LEU A 90 -1.10 -12.32 -6.93
C LEU A 90 -0.38 -13.64 -6.68
N ALA A 91 0.94 -13.62 -6.50
CA ALA A 91 1.74 -14.80 -6.20
C ALA A 91 1.40 -15.38 -4.82
N LEU A 92 1.29 -14.53 -3.79
CA LEU A 92 0.88 -14.92 -2.43
C LEU A 92 -0.58 -14.52 -2.17
N GLY A 93 -1.46 -14.90 -3.09
CA GLY A 93 -2.88 -14.58 -3.02
C GLY A 93 -3.69 -15.50 -2.09
N PRO A 94 -5.03 -15.42 -2.13
CA PRO A 94 -5.91 -16.27 -1.32
C PRO A 94 -5.68 -17.76 -1.52
N GLN A 95 -5.30 -18.17 -2.73
CA GLN A 95 -5.02 -19.58 -3.02
C GLN A 95 -3.86 -20.08 -2.16
N GLU A 96 -2.76 -19.32 -2.08
CA GLU A 96 -1.59 -19.72 -1.31
C GLU A 96 -1.93 -19.91 0.18
N HIS A 97 -2.75 -19.01 0.72
CA HIS A 97 -3.28 -19.11 2.08
C HIS A 97 -4.09 -20.40 2.31
N PHE A 98 -4.94 -20.78 1.35
CA PHE A 98 -5.66 -22.05 1.46
C PHE A 98 -4.72 -23.26 1.37
N MET A 99 -3.72 -23.21 0.49
CA MET A 99 -2.75 -24.30 0.32
C MET A 99 -1.88 -24.47 1.57
N THR A 100 -1.51 -23.40 2.26
CA THR A 100 -0.74 -23.49 3.52
C THR A 100 -1.56 -24.07 4.67
N ASP A 101 -2.86 -23.79 4.73
CA ASP A 101 -3.75 -24.31 5.77
C ASP A 101 -4.18 -25.78 5.52
N TYR A 102 -4.63 -26.08 4.31
CA TYR A 102 -5.36 -27.31 3.99
C TYR A 102 -4.66 -28.21 2.97
N GLY A 103 -3.70 -27.66 2.22
CA GLY A 103 -3.04 -28.36 1.14
C GLY A 103 -3.94 -28.47 -0.09
N ASP A 104 -3.63 -29.42 -0.98
CA ASP A 104 -4.49 -29.70 -2.13
C ASP A 104 -5.49 -30.78 -1.74
N GLU A 105 -6.68 -30.38 -1.30
CA GLU A 105 -7.75 -31.31 -0.95
C GLU A 105 -8.27 -32.12 -2.15
N THR A 106 -8.06 -31.63 -3.38
CA THR A 106 -8.47 -32.34 -4.60
C THR A 106 -7.51 -33.48 -4.92
N GLN A 107 -6.21 -33.26 -4.70
CA GLN A 107 -5.16 -34.25 -4.92
C GLN A 107 -4.76 -35.01 -3.64
N TYR A 108 -5.36 -34.68 -2.50
CA TYR A 108 -4.99 -35.19 -1.17
C TYR A 108 -3.51 -34.95 -0.81
N ALA A 109 -2.94 -33.83 -1.27
CA ALA A 109 -1.57 -33.46 -0.93
C ALA A 109 -1.57 -32.58 0.33
N LEU A 110 -0.79 -32.96 1.34
CA LEU A 110 -0.70 -32.21 2.59
C LEU A 110 0.12 -30.93 2.39
N PRO A 111 -0.14 -29.85 3.16
CA PRO A 111 0.65 -28.61 3.09
C PRO A 111 2.16 -28.83 3.19
N TRP A 112 2.60 -29.75 4.05
CA TRP A 112 4.02 -30.04 4.27
C TRP A 112 4.72 -30.72 3.08
N ASP A 113 3.96 -31.33 2.17
CA ASP A 113 4.49 -31.97 0.97
C ASP A 113 4.52 -31.00 -0.23
N LEU A 114 3.78 -29.89 -0.15
CA LEU A 114 3.65 -28.91 -1.22
C LEU A 114 4.74 -27.83 -1.16
N PHE A 115 5.17 -27.46 0.05
CA PHE A 115 6.09 -26.37 0.27
C PHE A 115 7.47 -26.85 0.65
N ASP A 116 8.45 -26.41 -0.13
CA ASP A 116 9.86 -26.69 0.06
C ASP A 116 10.67 -25.41 0.34
N GLN A 117 11.98 -25.58 0.45
CA GLN A 117 12.90 -24.46 0.67
C GLN A 117 12.79 -23.39 -0.42
N ALA A 118 12.64 -23.77 -1.69
CA ALA A 118 12.59 -22.82 -2.79
C ALA A 118 11.33 -21.95 -2.70
N SER A 119 10.17 -22.57 -2.47
CA SER A 119 8.92 -21.83 -2.26
C SER A 119 8.99 -20.88 -1.05
N ALA A 120 9.65 -21.29 0.04
CA ALA A 120 9.86 -20.45 1.22
C ALA A 120 10.78 -19.26 0.93
N GLU A 121 11.87 -19.48 0.18
CA GLU A 121 12.81 -18.42 -0.23
C GLU A 121 12.16 -17.39 -1.16
N ASP A 122 11.33 -17.85 -2.10
CA ASP A 122 10.58 -16.97 -2.99
C ASP A 122 9.53 -16.15 -2.22
N ALA A 123 8.78 -16.81 -1.33
CA ALA A 123 7.74 -16.18 -0.53
C ALA A 123 8.31 -15.10 0.40
N ILE A 124 9.42 -15.39 1.09
CA ILE A 124 10.03 -14.41 2.01
C ILE A 124 10.64 -13.23 1.25
N ALA A 125 11.17 -13.47 0.04
CA ALA A 125 11.64 -12.39 -0.82
C ALA A 125 10.48 -11.48 -1.24
N ALA A 126 9.31 -12.05 -1.58
CA ALA A 126 8.10 -11.29 -1.88
C ALA A 126 7.60 -10.49 -0.67
N ALA A 127 7.60 -11.09 0.53
CA ALA A 127 7.22 -10.41 1.77
C ALA A 127 8.11 -9.19 2.07
N ARG A 128 9.44 -9.35 1.98
CA ARG A 128 10.39 -8.24 2.17
C ARG A 128 10.17 -7.10 1.17
N ARG A 129 10.03 -7.44 -0.11
CA ARG A 129 9.74 -6.45 -1.16
C ARG A 129 8.42 -5.74 -0.92
N SER A 130 7.36 -6.48 -0.59
CA SER A 130 6.02 -5.92 -0.37
C SER A 130 5.99 -4.99 0.83
N LEU A 131 6.63 -5.33 1.95
CA LEU A 131 6.69 -4.47 3.12
C LEU A 131 7.47 -3.18 2.86
N ALA A 132 8.63 -3.28 2.20
CA ALA A 132 9.39 -2.10 1.78
C ALA A 132 8.56 -1.19 0.85
N THR A 133 7.93 -1.81 -0.14
CA THR A 133 7.06 -1.12 -1.12
C THR A 133 5.87 -0.44 -0.43
N ALA A 134 5.26 -1.08 0.57
CA ALA A 134 4.14 -0.52 1.33
C ALA A 134 4.57 0.72 2.13
N ARG A 135 5.74 0.68 2.78
CA ARG A 135 6.31 1.83 3.49
C ARG A 135 6.52 3.01 2.53
N ASP A 136 7.16 2.77 1.40
CA ASP A 136 7.43 3.80 0.41
C ASP A 136 6.15 4.38 -0.19
N ALA A 137 5.19 3.52 -0.55
CA ALA A 137 3.91 3.92 -1.13
C ALA A 137 3.07 4.76 -0.16
N THR A 138 2.95 4.31 1.08
CA THR A 138 2.12 4.99 2.10
C THR A 138 2.69 6.36 2.44
N ASP A 139 4.02 6.48 2.54
CA ASP A 139 4.70 7.76 2.72
C ASP A 139 4.55 8.68 1.50
N ALA A 140 4.73 8.16 0.28
CA ALA A 140 4.61 8.95 -0.95
C ALA A 140 3.19 9.50 -1.14
N VAL A 141 2.16 8.66 -0.91
CA VAL A 141 0.76 9.07 -1.01
C VAL A 141 0.42 10.12 0.05
N ARG A 142 0.93 9.97 1.29
CA ARG A 142 0.69 10.96 2.35
C ARG A 142 1.26 12.32 1.98
N ARG A 143 2.52 12.37 1.52
CA ARG A 143 3.17 13.63 1.07
C ARG A 143 2.40 14.27 -0.09
N TRP A 144 1.92 13.46 -1.04
CA TRP A 144 1.10 13.95 -2.15
C TRP A 144 -0.23 14.56 -1.66
N GLN A 145 -0.92 13.91 -0.73
CA GLN A 145 -2.17 14.41 -0.14
C GLN A 145 -1.95 15.72 0.63
N GLU A 146 -0.86 15.83 1.40
CA GLU A 146 -0.47 17.04 2.13
C GLU A 146 -0.20 18.22 1.17
N GLN A 147 0.49 17.97 0.04
CA GLN A 147 0.75 18.99 -0.99
C GLN A 147 -0.53 19.48 -1.68
N GLN A 148 -1.46 18.56 -2.00
CA GLN A 148 -2.75 18.91 -2.58
C GLN A 148 -3.60 19.77 -1.62
N ALA A 149 -3.58 19.44 -0.33
CA ALA A 149 -4.28 20.21 0.70
C ALA A 149 -3.72 21.63 0.85
N SER A 150 -2.38 21.79 0.86
CA SER A 150 -1.72 23.11 0.93
C SER A 150 -2.05 23.96 -0.30
N THR A 151 -1.96 23.38 -1.50
CA THR A 151 -2.27 24.08 -2.76
C THR A 151 -3.73 24.56 -2.79
N THR A 152 -4.65 23.73 -2.29
CA THR A 152 -6.08 24.08 -2.20
C THR A 152 -6.32 25.20 -1.19
N ALA A 153 -5.65 25.17 -0.03
CA ALA A 153 -5.75 26.20 0.98
C ALA A 153 -5.21 27.56 0.49
N GLU A 154 -4.05 27.56 -0.18
CA GLU A 154 -3.46 28.75 -0.80
C GLU A 154 -4.38 29.35 -1.88
N ALA A 155 -4.94 28.49 -2.75
CA ALA A 155 -5.88 28.92 -3.79
C ALA A 155 -7.17 29.54 -3.22
N ASN A 156 -7.67 29.02 -2.09
CA ASN A 156 -8.84 29.58 -1.40
C ASN A 156 -8.50 30.92 -0.72
N ALA A 157 -7.37 31.02 -0.02
CA ALA A 157 -6.91 32.26 0.61
C ALA A 157 -6.69 33.40 -0.41
N ALA A 158 -6.19 33.07 -1.62
CA ALA A 158 -6.04 34.03 -2.71
C ALA A 158 -7.37 34.53 -3.28
N ARG A 159 -8.45 33.72 -3.21
CA ARG A 159 -9.81 34.11 -3.63
C ARG A 159 -10.52 34.99 -2.60
N GLU A 160 -10.19 34.84 -1.32
CA GLU A 160 -10.78 35.60 -0.22
C GLU A 160 -10.07 36.94 0.07
N SER A 161 -8.90 37.17 -0.54
CA SER A 161 -8.18 38.45 -0.43
C SER A 161 -8.89 39.55 -1.23
N PRO A 162 -9.32 40.67 -0.61
CA PRO A 162 -9.97 41.77 -1.33
C PRO A 162 -9.00 42.36 -2.38
N PRO A 163 -9.49 42.86 -3.53
CA PRO A 163 -8.65 43.60 -4.44
C PRO A 163 -8.09 44.81 -3.67
N THR A 164 -6.78 44.83 -3.46
CA THR A 164 -6.08 46.00 -2.92
C THR A 164 -6.44 47.19 -3.80
N ALA A 165 -7.18 48.14 -3.22
CA ALA A 165 -7.55 49.38 -3.88
C ALA A 165 -6.27 50.03 -4.41
N ARG A 166 -6.08 49.99 -5.74
CA ARG A 166 -5.03 50.78 -6.39
C ARG A 166 -5.32 52.24 -6.06
N SER A 167 -4.39 52.82 -5.30
CA SER A 167 -4.32 54.23 -4.97
C SER A 167 -4.63 55.11 -6.18
N ALA A 168 -5.80 55.74 -6.17
CA ALA A 168 -6.14 56.83 -7.06
C ALA A 168 -5.57 58.13 -6.47
N ALA A 169 -4.30 58.38 -6.74
CA ALA A 169 -3.62 59.66 -6.64
C ALA A 169 -2.45 59.50 -7.62
N THR A 170 -2.39 60.18 -8.76
CA THR A 170 -2.18 61.61 -9.00
C THR A 170 -2.44 61.76 -10.53
N GLU A 171 -3.16 62.73 -11.11
CA GLU A 171 -2.80 64.14 -11.32
C GLU A 171 -4.01 64.84 -11.98
N ARG A 172 -4.53 65.90 -11.37
CA ARG A 172 -5.33 66.94 -12.03
C ARG A 172 -4.95 68.29 -11.44
N SER A 173 -4.03 68.95 -12.13
CA SER A 173 -3.69 70.38 -12.08
C SER A 173 -2.41 70.49 -12.91
N ASP A 174 -2.39 71.06 -14.11
CA ASP A 174 -2.64 72.48 -14.32
C ASP A 174 -3.23 72.79 -15.72
N GLU A 175 -4.27 73.61 -15.71
CA GLU A 175 -4.62 74.54 -16.79
C GLU A 175 -3.73 75.79 -16.64
N ARG A 176 -2.99 76.14 -17.70
CA ARG A 176 -2.79 77.52 -18.21
C ARG A 176 -1.97 77.52 -19.50
#